data_AF-A0A3D9Q3P6-F1
#
_entry.id   AF-A0A3D9Q3P6-F1
#
_cell.length_a   1.000
_cell.length_b   1.000
_cell.length_c   1.000
_cell.angle_alpha   90.00
_cell.angle_beta   90.00
_cell.angle_gamma   90.00
#
_symmetry.space_group_name_H-M   'P 1'
#
loop_
_entity.id
_entity.type
_entity.pdbx_description
1 polymer ?
#
loop_
_entity_poly.entity_id
_entity_poly.type
_entity_poly.pdbx_seq_one_letter_code
_entity_poly.pdbx_strand_id
1 'polypeptide(L)'
;MSGKVGTDEQFRLTGAILRKVAGIMIPFYRKIACNYTFALRWSRAVRRTDLDTLDKMFKSVAPSVKLSSLASNGIGYFFDFEYPEPIIQYSCGLTIPPGTTQFTFSTPVHRMIARAILPFYRALRSSSVYAAAIARAVNARNIKRLRRLVRLKVKTAALKRILIAFSGVALNFKYKRSKYMYQSLLFREIVG
;
A
#
# COMPACT_ATOMS: atom_id res chain seq x y z
N MET A 1 36.32 0.82 -17.56
CA MET A 1 35.26 1.09 -18.54
C MET A 1 34.27 2.04 -17.91
N SER A 2 34.26 3.31 -18.35
CA SER A 2 33.31 4.33 -17.91
C SER A 2 31.91 4.00 -18.41
N GLY A 3 31.06 3.48 -17.54
CA GLY A 3 29.62 3.52 -17.74
C GLY A 3 29.12 4.91 -17.36
N LYS A 4 28.58 5.66 -18.32
CA LYS A 4 27.88 6.92 -18.08
C LYS A 4 26.79 6.66 -17.04
N VAL A 5 26.93 7.27 -15.86
CA VAL A 5 25.82 7.43 -14.91
C VAL A 5 24.80 8.28 -15.65
N GLY A 6 23.78 7.64 -16.22
CA GLY A 6 22.61 8.33 -16.71
C GLY A 6 22.10 9.19 -15.57
N THR A 7 21.88 10.47 -15.84
CA THR A 7 21.22 11.36 -14.90
C THR A 7 19.82 10.81 -14.67
N ASP A 8 19.67 9.99 -13.63
CA ASP A 8 18.38 9.54 -13.12
C ASP A 8 17.54 10.80 -12.90
N GLU A 9 16.60 11.07 -13.80
CA GLU A 9 15.54 12.02 -13.51
C GLU A 9 14.86 11.51 -12.24
N GLN A 10 15.14 12.19 -11.13
CA GLN A 10 14.69 11.82 -9.80
C GLN A 10 13.18 11.53 -9.84
N PHE A 11 12.82 10.25 -9.72
CA PHE A 11 11.44 9.78 -9.90
C PHE A 11 10.46 10.70 -9.17
N ARG A 12 9.51 11.26 -9.93
CA ARG A 12 8.43 12.08 -9.38
C ARG A 12 7.14 11.28 -9.32
N LEU A 13 6.61 11.14 -8.11
CA LEU A 13 5.28 10.57 -7.93
C LEU A 13 4.26 11.45 -8.66
N THR A 14 3.35 10.83 -9.43
CA THR A 14 2.27 11.54 -10.10
C THR A 14 0.91 11.12 -9.55
N GLY A 15 -0.09 11.99 -9.71
CA GLY A 15 -1.47 11.64 -9.37
C GLY A 15 -2.01 10.47 -10.21
N ALA A 16 -1.51 10.29 -11.44
CA ALA A 16 -1.92 9.20 -12.32
C ALA A 16 -1.50 7.83 -11.78
N ILE A 17 -0.26 7.70 -11.26
CA ILE A 17 0.24 6.49 -10.59
C ILE A 17 -0.67 6.14 -9.42
N LEU A 18 -0.92 7.11 -8.53
CA LEU A 18 -1.77 6.91 -7.36
C LEU A 18 -3.19 6.50 -7.73
N ARG A 19 -3.75 7.07 -8.80
CA ARG A 19 -5.08 6.72 -9.31
C ARG A 19 -5.15 5.30 -9.85
N LYS A 20 -4.15 4.87 -10.62
CA LYS A 20 -4.07 3.52 -11.20
C LYS A 20 -3.99 2.49 -10.09
N VAL A 21 -3.03 2.62 -9.18
CA VAL A 21 -2.90 1.73 -8.01
C VAL A 21 -4.17 1.73 -7.17
N ALA A 22 -4.76 2.91 -6.92
CA ALA A 22 -5.96 2.98 -6.11
C ALA A 22 -7.15 2.26 -6.76
N GLY A 23 -7.34 2.41 -8.09
CA GLY A 23 -8.38 1.71 -8.83
C GLY A 23 -8.27 0.18 -8.71
N ILE A 24 -7.04 -0.34 -8.83
CA ILE A 24 -6.74 -1.77 -8.70
C ILE A 24 -7.03 -2.28 -7.29
N MET A 25 -6.64 -1.52 -6.26
CA MET A 25 -6.70 -1.98 -4.87
C MET A 25 -8.06 -1.81 -4.19
N ILE A 26 -8.96 -0.97 -4.72
CA ILE A 26 -10.30 -0.77 -4.14
C ILE A 26 -11.11 -2.07 -4.03
N PRO A 27 -11.26 -2.90 -5.09
CA PRO A 27 -11.96 -4.19 -4.99
C PRO A 27 -11.38 -5.10 -3.90
N PHE A 28 -10.05 -5.19 -3.84
CA PHE A 28 -9.35 -5.99 -2.85
C PHE A 28 -9.63 -5.51 -1.41
N TYR A 29 -9.41 -4.23 -1.11
CA TYR A 29 -9.68 -3.70 0.23
C TYR A 29 -11.16 -3.76 0.60
N ARG A 30 -12.07 -3.61 -0.37
CA ARG A 30 -13.51 -3.84 -0.15
C ARG A 30 -13.78 -5.29 0.25
N LYS A 31 -13.20 -6.26 -0.46
CA LYS A 31 -13.37 -7.69 -0.15
C LYS A 31 -12.83 -8.03 1.23
N ILE A 32 -11.64 -7.57 1.58
CA ILE A 32 -11.07 -7.72 2.93
C ILE A 32 -12.00 -7.09 3.99
N ALA A 33 -12.45 -5.85 3.79
CA ALA A 33 -13.27 -5.14 4.76
C ALA A 33 -14.61 -5.85 5.05
N CYS A 34 -15.28 -6.32 3.99
CA CYS A 34 -16.67 -6.77 4.03
C CYS A 34 -16.84 -8.29 4.16
N ASN A 35 -15.91 -9.12 3.65
CA ASN A 35 -16.03 -10.57 3.68
C ASN A 35 -15.04 -11.19 4.67
N TYR A 36 -15.55 -11.72 5.79
CA TYR A 36 -14.70 -12.29 6.85
C TYR A 36 -13.94 -13.53 6.39
N THR A 37 -14.61 -14.45 5.68
CA THR A 37 -14.00 -15.70 5.19
C THR A 37 -12.84 -15.42 4.24
N PHE A 38 -13.03 -14.47 3.32
CA PHE A 38 -11.97 -13.99 2.42
C PHE A 38 -10.81 -13.39 3.22
N ALA A 39 -11.08 -12.47 4.15
CA ALA A 39 -10.02 -11.88 4.98
C ALA A 39 -9.27 -12.92 5.84
N LEU A 40 -9.98 -13.92 6.37
CA LEU A 40 -9.42 -15.00 7.17
C LEU A 40 -8.48 -15.87 6.34
N ARG A 41 -8.91 -16.29 5.15
CA ARG A 41 -8.09 -17.08 4.23
C ARG A 41 -6.87 -16.28 3.76
N TRP A 42 -7.04 -15.01 3.40
CA TRP A 42 -5.93 -14.12 3.04
C TRP A 42 -4.89 -14.03 4.17
N SER A 43 -5.34 -13.72 5.39
CA SER A 43 -4.45 -13.56 6.53
C SER A 43 -3.74 -14.86 6.91
N ARG A 44 -4.39 -16.03 6.71
CA ARG A 44 -3.75 -17.35 6.88
C ARG A 44 -2.66 -17.57 5.82
N ALA A 45 -2.94 -17.26 4.56
CA ALA A 45 -1.98 -17.39 3.47
C ALA A 45 -0.77 -16.47 3.67
N VAL A 46 -0.98 -15.23 4.14
CA VAL A 46 0.11 -14.31 4.55
C VAL A 46 1.01 -14.97 5.59
N ARG A 47 0.45 -15.50 6.70
CA ARG A 47 1.25 -16.12 7.76
C ARG A 47 2.04 -17.35 7.30
N ARG A 48 1.56 -18.05 6.28
CA ARG A 48 2.18 -19.25 5.70
C ARG A 48 3.05 -18.95 4.48
N THR A 49 3.19 -17.67 4.09
CA THR A 49 3.86 -17.26 2.85
C THR A 49 3.36 -18.04 1.63
N ASP A 50 2.07 -18.36 1.60
CA ASP A 50 1.42 -19.11 0.52
C ASP A 50 1.06 -18.15 -0.63
N LEU A 51 2.05 -17.88 -1.48
CA LEU A 51 1.94 -16.90 -2.57
C LEU A 51 0.94 -17.34 -3.63
N ASP A 52 0.81 -18.63 -3.91
CA ASP A 52 -0.17 -19.17 -4.86
C ASP A 52 -1.61 -18.88 -4.42
N THR A 53 -1.91 -19.10 -3.14
CA THR A 53 -3.23 -18.75 -2.60
C THR A 53 -3.46 -17.24 -2.62
N LEU A 54 -2.46 -16.42 -2.27
CA LEU A 54 -2.58 -14.97 -2.30
C LEU A 54 -2.84 -14.45 -3.72
N ASP A 55 -2.10 -14.93 -4.72
CA ASP A 55 -2.27 -14.56 -6.12
C ASP A 55 -3.67 -14.96 -6.64
N LYS A 56 -4.08 -16.22 -6.42
CA LYS A 56 -5.43 -16.69 -6.82
C LYS A 56 -6.54 -15.86 -6.19
N MET A 57 -6.41 -15.54 -4.90
CA MET A 57 -7.40 -14.72 -4.20
C MET A 57 -7.41 -13.26 -4.66
N PHE A 58 -6.26 -12.70 -5.04
CA PHE A 58 -6.19 -11.34 -5.58
C PHE A 58 -6.79 -11.29 -7.00
N LYS A 59 -6.44 -12.23 -7.86
CA LYS A 59 -7.01 -12.35 -9.22
C LYS A 59 -8.52 -12.54 -9.20
N SER A 60 -9.08 -13.18 -8.17
CA SER A 60 -10.54 -13.30 -8.03
C SER A 60 -11.27 -11.97 -7.79
N VAL A 61 -10.56 -10.89 -7.45
CA VAL A 61 -11.13 -9.54 -7.24
C VAL A 61 -10.57 -8.49 -8.19
N ALA A 62 -9.46 -8.78 -8.86
CA ALA A 62 -8.78 -7.90 -9.82
C ALA A 62 -8.19 -8.72 -10.98
N PRO A 63 -9.04 -9.38 -11.80
CA PRO A 63 -8.60 -10.41 -12.76
C PRO A 63 -7.72 -9.88 -13.89
N SER A 64 -7.92 -8.63 -14.30
CA SER A 64 -7.22 -8.02 -15.45
C SER A 64 -5.90 -7.34 -15.06
N VAL A 65 -5.48 -7.44 -13.80
CA VAL A 65 -4.29 -6.75 -13.30
C VAL A 65 -3.04 -7.57 -13.60
N LYS A 66 -2.06 -6.92 -14.24
CA LYS A 66 -0.69 -7.41 -14.33
C LYS A 66 0.09 -6.89 -13.13
N LEU A 67 0.61 -7.82 -12.33
CA LEU A 67 1.55 -7.55 -11.25
C LEU A 67 2.94 -7.96 -11.75
N SER A 68 3.97 -7.19 -11.44
CA SER A 68 5.34 -7.66 -11.58
C SER A 68 5.65 -8.68 -10.49
N SER A 69 5.11 -8.48 -9.28
CA SER A 69 5.29 -9.39 -8.16
C SER A 69 4.16 -9.29 -7.12
N LEU A 70 3.96 -10.38 -6.37
CA LEU A 70 3.21 -10.43 -5.12
C LEU A 70 4.06 -11.18 -4.09
N ALA A 71 4.48 -10.46 -3.05
CA ALA A 71 5.38 -10.97 -2.04
C ALA A 71 4.72 -11.04 -0.64
N SER A 72 5.20 -11.95 0.20
CA SER A 72 4.85 -12.06 1.61
C SER A 72 6.02 -12.59 2.43
N ASN A 73 6.18 -12.09 3.65
CA ASN A 73 7.23 -12.48 4.60
C ASN A 73 6.66 -13.02 5.93
N GLY A 74 5.43 -13.55 5.92
CA GLY A 74 4.77 -14.07 7.12
C GLY A 74 4.11 -13.00 8.01
N ILE A 75 4.50 -11.72 7.85
CA ILE A 75 4.01 -10.60 8.66
C ILE A 75 3.38 -9.48 7.83
N GLY A 76 3.28 -9.67 6.52
CA GLY A 76 2.75 -8.70 5.59
C GLY A 76 2.68 -9.23 4.17
N TYR A 77 2.19 -8.37 3.28
CA TYR A 77 2.17 -8.60 1.85
C TYR A 77 2.48 -7.31 1.09
N PHE A 78 3.02 -7.46 -0.12
CA PHE A 78 3.36 -6.39 -1.04
C PHE A 78 2.92 -6.75 -2.45
N PHE A 79 2.30 -5.80 -3.13
CA PHE A 79 1.97 -5.86 -4.54
C PHE A 79 2.88 -4.92 -5.29
N ASP A 80 3.54 -5.42 -6.31
CA ASP A 80 4.36 -4.65 -7.22
C ASP A 80 3.62 -4.50 -8.55
N PHE A 81 3.27 -3.27 -8.90
CA PHE A 81 2.58 -2.96 -10.13
C PHE A 81 3.59 -2.56 -11.20
N GLU A 82 3.44 -3.18 -12.36
CA GLU A 82 4.23 -2.86 -13.55
C GLU A 82 3.86 -1.47 -14.10
N TYR A 83 4.88 -0.68 -14.40
CA TYR A 83 4.77 0.59 -15.10
C TYR A 83 5.79 0.66 -16.25
N PRO A 84 5.45 1.34 -17.35
CA PRO A 84 6.44 1.70 -18.36
C PRO A 84 7.60 2.50 -17.75
N GLU A 85 8.74 2.47 -18.44
CA GLU A 85 9.87 3.37 -18.18
C GLU A 85 9.40 4.85 -18.08
N PRO A 86 10.00 5.67 -17.19
CA PRO A 86 11.11 5.39 -16.28
C PRO A 86 10.70 4.86 -14.90
N ILE A 87 9.41 4.57 -14.69
CA ILE A 87 8.87 4.25 -13.35
C ILE A 87 9.27 2.83 -12.96
N ILE A 88 9.18 1.90 -13.92
CA ILE A 88 9.44 0.45 -13.81
C ILE A 88 8.45 -0.25 -12.86
N GLN A 89 8.36 0.23 -11.63
CA GLN A 89 7.55 -0.36 -10.57
C GLN A 89 6.99 0.69 -9.62
N TYR A 90 5.76 0.45 -9.16
CA TYR A 90 5.23 1.11 -7.98
C TYR A 90 4.51 0.08 -7.11
N SER A 91 4.74 0.13 -5.81
CA SER A 91 4.38 -0.91 -4.87
C SER A 91 3.35 -0.42 -3.86
N CYS A 92 2.53 -1.35 -3.35
CA CYS A 92 1.73 -1.10 -2.15
C CYS A 92 1.65 -2.33 -1.27
N GLY A 93 1.43 -2.14 0.03
CA GLY A 93 1.45 -3.26 0.95
C GLY A 93 0.85 -2.96 2.31
N LEU A 94 0.78 -4.02 3.11
CA LEU A 94 0.47 -3.95 4.52
C LEU A 94 1.37 -4.94 5.26
N THR A 95 2.14 -4.45 6.22
CA THR A 95 3.05 -5.27 6.99
C THR A 95 3.05 -4.86 8.45
N ILE A 96 3.46 -5.78 9.32
CA ILE A 96 4.07 -5.40 10.60
C ILE A 96 5.54 -5.07 10.31
N PRO A 97 6.14 -4.01 10.88
CA PRO A 97 7.56 -3.74 10.69
C PRO A 97 8.42 -4.97 11.03
N PRO A 98 9.37 -5.38 10.16
CA PRO A 98 10.29 -6.48 10.42
C PRO A 98 11.06 -6.31 11.74
N GLY A 99 11.56 -7.41 12.28
CA GLY A 99 12.30 -7.43 13.56
C GLY A 99 11.41 -7.34 14.81
N THR A 100 10.09 -7.20 14.66
CA THR A 100 9.17 -7.13 15.81
C THR A 100 8.39 -8.42 16.08
N THR A 101 8.22 -9.27 15.05
CA THR A 101 7.55 -10.57 15.11
C THR A 101 7.81 -11.36 13.82
N GLN A 102 7.40 -12.63 13.81
CA GLN A 102 7.38 -13.50 12.63
C GLN A 102 6.05 -14.25 12.56
N PHE A 103 5.65 -14.65 11.34
CA PHE A 103 4.46 -15.48 11.07
C PHE A 103 3.16 -15.00 11.73
N THR A 104 3.03 -13.69 11.93
CA THR A 104 1.91 -13.06 12.63
C THR A 104 1.23 -12.04 11.75
N PHE A 105 -0.06 -12.24 11.51
CA PHE A 105 -0.90 -11.30 10.76
C PHE A 105 -2.36 -11.46 11.19
N SER A 106 -2.95 -10.41 11.75
CA SER A 106 -4.26 -10.48 12.43
C SER A 106 -5.40 -10.15 11.47
N THR A 107 -6.30 -11.12 11.25
CA THR A 107 -7.47 -10.92 10.39
C THR A 107 -8.35 -9.76 10.85
N PRO A 108 -8.76 -9.64 12.14
CA PRO A 108 -9.57 -8.50 12.57
C PRO A 108 -8.89 -7.15 12.32
N VAL A 109 -7.58 -7.06 12.56
CA VAL A 109 -6.82 -5.80 12.35
C VAL A 109 -6.72 -5.47 10.86
N HIS A 110 -6.43 -6.46 10.01
CA HIS A 110 -6.40 -6.28 8.55
C HIS A 110 -7.73 -5.71 8.03
N ARG A 111 -8.86 -6.26 8.48
CA ARG A 111 -10.20 -5.76 8.12
C ARG A 111 -10.42 -4.33 8.59
N MET A 112 -10.01 -3.99 9.81
CA MET A 112 -10.14 -2.64 10.35
C MET A 112 -9.30 -1.62 9.58
N ILE A 113 -8.07 -2.00 9.19
CA ILE A 113 -7.18 -1.16 8.36
C ILE A 113 -7.79 -0.98 6.97
N ALA A 114 -8.24 -2.06 6.33
CA ALA A 114 -8.86 -1.99 5.01
C ALA A 114 -10.06 -1.02 4.99
N ARG A 115 -10.93 -1.07 6.01
CA ARG A 115 -12.03 -0.09 6.16
C ARG A 115 -11.53 1.34 6.34
N ALA A 116 -10.48 1.53 7.13
CA ALA A 116 -9.93 2.85 7.43
C ALA A 116 -9.28 3.53 6.20
N ILE A 117 -8.61 2.75 5.34
CA ILE A 117 -7.92 3.28 4.15
C ILE A 117 -8.83 3.35 2.91
N LEU A 118 -9.93 2.60 2.87
CA LEU A 118 -10.80 2.57 1.68
C LEU A 118 -11.29 3.96 1.24
N PRO A 119 -11.68 4.91 2.12
CA PRO A 119 -12.04 6.26 1.69
C PRO A 119 -10.88 7.04 1.08
N PHE A 120 -9.65 6.80 1.54
CA PHE A 120 -8.44 7.39 0.98
C PHE A 120 -8.18 6.87 -0.44
N TYR A 121 -8.24 5.56 -0.62
CA TYR A 121 -8.12 4.93 -1.95
C TYR A 121 -9.22 5.39 -2.92
N ARG A 122 -10.47 5.46 -2.47
CA ARG A 122 -11.57 6.01 -3.28
C ARG A 122 -11.30 7.44 -3.72
N ALA A 123 -10.85 8.31 -2.81
CA ALA A 123 -10.54 9.70 -3.12
C ALA A 123 -9.35 9.83 -4.09
N LEU A 124 -8.32 8.99 -3.94
CA LEU A 124 -7.22 8.92 -4.90
C LEU A 124 -7.77 8.58 -6.29
N ARG A 125 -8.56 7.52 -6.43
CA ARG A 125 -9.10 7.08 -7.72
C ARG A 125 -10.02 8.12 -8.37
N SER A 126 -10.96 8.68 -7.60
CA SER A 126 -12.05 9.51 -8.14
C SER A 126 -11.68 10.97 -8.39
N SER A 127 -10.64 11.51 -7.74
CA SER A 127 -10.26 12.91 -7.88
C SER A 127 -8.79 13.04 -8.32
N SER A 128 -8.60 13.46 -9.58
CA SER A 128 -7.28 13.79 -10.13
C SER A 128 -6.59 14.90 -9.32
N VAL A 129 -7.35 15.90 -8.88
CA VAL A 129 -6.86 17.00 -8.05
C VAL A 129 -6.37 16.51 -6.68
N TYR A 130 -7.13 15.64 -6.01
CA TYR A 130 -6.72 15.07 -4.73
C TYR A 130 -5.46 14.20 -4.87
N ALA A 131 -5.44 13.33 -5.87
CA ALA A 131 -4.27 12.48 -6.14
C ALA A 131 -3.02 13.33 -6.47
N ALA A 132 -3.16 14.36 -7.30
CA ALA A 132 -2.07 15.29 -7.61
C ALA A 132 -1.61 16.08 -6.37
N ALA A 133 -2.52 16.45 -5.48
CA ALA A 133 -2.17 17.13 -4.23
C ALA A 133 -1.37 16.23 -3.27
N ILE A 134 -1.72 14.95 -3.17
CA ILE A 134 -0.93 13.95 -2.42
C ILE A 134 0.46 13.81 -3.05
N ALA A 135 0.52 13.60 -4.35
CA ALA A 135 1.77 13.44 -5.09
C ALA A 135 2.71 14.65 -4.91
N ARG A 136 2.18 15.88 -5.08
CA ARG A 136 2.94 17.11 -4.83
C ARG A 136 3.46 17.21 -3.39
N ALA A 137 2.64 16.84 -2.41
CA ALA A 137 3.05 16.87 -1.00
C ALA A 137 4.19 15.86 -0.72
N VAL A 138 4.17 14.69 -1.36
CA VAL A 138 5.24 13.69 -1.28
C VAL A 138 6.52 14.21 -1.94
N ASN A 139 6.45 14.65 -3.19
CA ASN A 139 7.61 15.13 -3.96
C ASN A 139 8.27 16.34 -3.29
N ALA A 140 7.48 17.27 -2.74
CA ALA A 140 8.00 18.44 -2.02
C ALA A 140 8.40 18.16 -0.56
N ARG A 141 8.39 16.89 -0.12
CA ARG A 141 8.63 16.47 1.28
C ARG A 141 7.78 17.22 2.32
N ASN A 142 6.60 17.73 1.92
CA ASN A 142 5.73 18.56 2.76
C ASN A 142 4.84 17.69 3.65
N ILE A 143 5.42 17.21 4.75
CA ILE A 143 4.74 16.30 5.68
C ILE A 143 3.49 16.91 6.34
N LYS A 144 3.49 18.22 6.60
CA LYS A 144 2.33 18.93 7.19
C LYS A 144 1.13 18.88 6.24
N ARG A 145 1.35 19.17 4.96
CA ARG A 145 0.30 19.11 3.92
C ARG A 145 -0.17 17.68 3.68
N LEU A 146 0.75 16.72 3.60
CA LEU A 146 0.41 15.30 3.43
C LEU A 146 -0.49 14.81 4.58
N ARG A 147 -0.12 15.11 5.83
CA ARG A 147 -0.89 14.74 7.02
C ARG A 147 -2.33 15.27 6.95
N ARG A 148 -2.50 16.54 6.58
CA ARG A 148 -3.82 17.15 6.43
C ARG A 148 -4.66 16.41 5.38
N LEU A 149 -4.09 16.20 4.18
CA LEU A 149 -4.79 15.55 3.08
C LEU A 149 -5.21 14.11 3.41
N VAL A 150 -4.32 13.31 4.02
CA VAL A 150 -4.61 11.93 4.42
C VAL A 150 -5.67 11.89 5.51
N ARG A 151 -5.58 12.75 6.54
CA ARG A 151 -6.54 12.77 7.66
C ARG A 151 -7.96 13.14 7.26
N LEU A 152 -8.15 13.88 6.18
CA LEU A 152 -9.48 14.13 5.62
C LEU A 152 -10.20 12.84 5.20
N LYS A 153 -9.44 11.78 4.85
CA LYS A 153 -9.98 10.51 4.35
C LYS A 153 -9.77 9.35 5.31
N VAL A 154 -8.69 9.32 6.08
CA VAL A 154 -8.40 8.30 7.10
C VAL A 154 -8.65 8.88 8.50
N LYS A 155 -9.91 8.77 8.96
CA LYS A 155 -10.39 9.41 10.19
C LYS A 155 -10.14 8.60 11.47
N THR A 156 -9.68 7.36 11.38
CA THR A 156 -9.52 6.51 12.57
C THR A 156 -8.42 7.03 13.52
N ALA A 157 -8.71 7.02 14.82
CA ALA A 157 -7.73 7.31 15.87
C ALA A 157 -6.61 6.24 15.96
N ALA A 158 -6.81 5.07 15.32
CA ALA A 158 -5.79 4.03 15.24
C ALA A 158 -4.64 4.42 14.32
N LEU A 159 -4.84 5.32 13.34
CA LEU A 159 -3.74 5.88 12.55
C LEU A 159 -2.92 6.79 13.47
N LYS A 160 -1.67 6.41 13.76
CA LYS A 160 -0.80 7.12 14.71
C LYS A 160 0.24 7.98 14.02
N ARG A 161 0.82 7.50 12.92
CA ARG A 161 1.84 8.24 12.17
C ARG A 161 1.54 8.18 10.68
N ILE A 162 1.80 9.29 10.01
CA ILE A 162 1.83 9.43 8.55
C ILE A 162 3.24 9.90 8.24
N LEU A 163 3.92 9.20 7.34
CA LEU A 163 5.29 9.45 6.93
C LEU A 163 5.37 9.50 5.41
N ILE A 164 6.38 10.22 4.92
CA ILE A 164 6.85 10.06 3.55
C ILE A 164 7.94 8.99 3.63
N ALA A 165 7.74 7.89 2.91
CA ALA A 165 8.69 6.78 2.86
C ALA A 165 9.03 6.53 1.38
N PHE A 166 10.32 6.47 1.07
CA PHE A 166 10.83 6.45 -0.30
C PHE A 166 10.19 7.57 -1.13
N SER A 167 9.59 7.25 -2.27
CA SER A 167 8.82 8.16 -3.12
C SER A 167 7.31 7.97 -2.97
N GLY A 168 6.84 7.80 -1.73
CA GLY A 168 5.43 7.55 -1.45
C GLY A 168 4.98 7.88 -0.02
N VAL A 169 4.02 7.12 0.50
CA VAL A 169 3.31 7.37 1.77
C VAL A 169 3.28 6.10 2.62
N ALA A 170 3.63 6.24 3.89
CA ALA A 170 3.44 5.20 4.90
C ALA A 170 2.42 5.64 5.97
N LEU A 171 1.48 4.75 6.28
CA LEU A 171 0.41 4.94 7.25
C LEU A 171 0.53 3.91 8.37
N ASN A 172 0.87 4.36 9.57
CA ASN A 172 1.12 3.47 10.71
C ASN A 172 -0.11 3.40 11.61
N PHE A 173 -0.68 2.20 11.75
CA PHE A 173 -1.86 1.90 12.54
C PHE A 173 -1.51 1.11 13.80
N LYS A 174 -2.03 1.55 14.95
CA LYS A 174 -1.96 0.83 16.22
C LYS A 174 -3.37 0.65 16.78
N TYR A 175 -3.83 -0.59 16.76
CA TYR A 175 -5.11 -1.00 17.36
C TYR A 175 -4.86 -1.65 18.72
N LYS A 176 -5.75 -1.40 19.70
CA LYS A 176 -5.66 -1.97 21.05
C LYS A 176 -5.61 -3.51 21.05
N ARG A 177 -6.32 -4.14 20.09
CA ARG A 177 -6.40 -5.59 19.91
C ARG A 177 -5.13 -6.24 19.33
N SER A 178 -4.06 -5.48 19.10
CA SER A 178 -2.80 -5.98 18.57
C SER A 178 -1.63 -5.44 19.36
N LYS A 179 -0.73 -6.34 19.77
CA LYS A 179 0.59 -5.98 20.32
C LYS A 179 1.44 -5.24 19.28
N TYR A 180 1.23 -5.50 18.00
CA TYR A 180 2.02 -4.95 16.91
C TYR A 180 1.38 -3.73 16.24
N MET A 181 2.24 -2.83 15.76
CA MET A 181 1.87 -1.76 14.84
C MET A 181 1.86 -2.31 13.41
N TYR A 182 0.88 -1.89 12.62
CA TYR A 182 0.78 -2.23 11.21
C TYR A 182 1.14 -1.00 10.38
N GLN A 183 1.77 -1.20 9.25
CA GLN A 183 2.18 -0.16 8.32
C GLN A 183 1.59 -0.47 6.95
N SER A 184 0.72 0.42 6.46
CA SER A 184 0.27 0.41 5.07
C SER A 184 1.15 1.32 4.24
N LEU A 185 1.58 0.84 3.08
CA LEU A 185 2.58 1.49 2.23
C LEU A 185 2.02 1.69 0.82
N LEU A 186 2.30 2.85 0.22
CA LEU A 186 2.29 3.09 -1.22
C LEU A 186 3.63 3.73 -1.54
N PHE A 187 4.48 3.12 -2.36
CA PHE A 187 5.86 3.58 -2.55
C PHE A 187 6.46 3.03 -3.84
N ARG A 188 7.54 3.66 -4.32
CA ARG A 188 8.47 3.03 -5.26
C ARG A 188 9.70 2.64 -4.45
N GLU A 189 10.06 1.38 -4.43
CA GLU A 189 11.36 0.95 -3.91
C GLU A 189 12.46 1.51 -4.81
N ILE A 190 13.54 2.01 -4.23
CA ILE A 190 14.67 2.50 -5.02
C ILE A 190 15.38 1.26 -5.53
N VAL A 191 15.26 0.99 -6.83
CA VAL A 191 16.18 0.09 -7.52
C VAL A 191 17.51 0.85 -7.52
N GLY A 192 18.47 0.36 -6.75
CA GLY A 192 19.83 0.90 -6.73
C GLY A 192 20.59 0.57 -8.00
#